data_AF-A0A2A3XZ31-F1
#
_entry.id   AF-A0A2A3XZ31-F1
#
_cell.length_a   1.000
_cell.length_b   1.000
_cell.length_c   1.000
_cell.angle_alpha   90.00
_cell.angle_beta   90.00
_cell.angle_gamma   90.00
#
_symmetry.space_group_name_H-M   'P 1'
#
loop_
_entity.id
_entity.type
_entity.pdbx_description
1 polymer ?
#
loop_
_entity_poly.entity_id
_entity_poly.type
_entity_poly.pdbx_seq_one_letter_code
_entity_poly.pdbx_strand_id
1 'polypeptide(L)'
;MTILPQSIAKTYSYIIGVDTHAKKHVYAIITNSGEHLETRDFPTTSASIKRAIAWVDRRTGGDANTLWVIEGTASYGAILTGAVSDAGYTVAEAPGGYAKAGRGVGKTDPLDAQRMAAAALPVDCEKLRIPRQNDGARAALRVLVTARDMLAVERTKYVNALTALLRVTLLGIDARKPLSNAQILEVAGWRTRDETIELRVARAEAVRLARRIGELDTDIKENSSEMSELVKLSEGKELLNVTGIGPVVAAVCVAAWSHPGRVRSEAAFASLAGVNPIPASSGNTVRHRLNRRGDRKLNKALHTAALVRMTHDEETRAYVEKRTAEGKTIKEIRRCIKRFLARRIFKILESAEMLPSKA
;
A
#
# COMPACT_ATOMS: atom_id res chain seq x y z
N MET A 1 -35.42 -1.44 6.50
CA MET A 1 -35.45 0.03 6.36
C MET A 1 -34.30 0.40 5.43
N THR A 2 -34.59 0.74 4.17
CA THR A 2 -33.55 1.13 3.21
C THR A 2 -33.22 2.60 3.48
N ILE A 3 -32.11 2.86 4.18
CA ILE A 3 -31.60 4.21 4.38
C ILE A 3 -31.30 4.78 3.00
N LEU A 4 -31.99 5.85 2.61
CA LEU A 4 -31.70 6.53 1.34
C LEU A 4 -30.24 7.04 1.39
N PRO A 5 -29.45 6.87 0.32
CA PRO A 5 -28.09 7.39 0.29
C PRO A 5 -28.12 8.90 0.54
N GLN A 6 -27.50 9.33 1.64
CA GLN A 6 -27.40 10.73 2.01
C GLN A 6 -26.13 11.31 1.38
N SER A 7 -26.29 12.38 0.60
CA SER A 7 -25.14 13.07 0.01
C SER A 7 -24.38 13.86 1.07
N ILE A 8 -23.10 14.12 0.82
CA ILE A 8 -22.25 14.96 1.68
C ILE A 8 -22.87 16.33 1.88
N ALA A 9 -23.42 16.95 0.84
CA ALA A 9 -24.12 18.24 0.91
C ALA A 9 -25.33 18.25 1.88
N LYS A 10 -25.92 17.09 2.18
CA LYS A 10 -27.04 16.95 3.13
C LYS A 10 -26.60 16.55 4.53
N THR A 11 -25.31 16.28 4.74
CA THR A 11 -24.78 15.72 5.99
C THR A 11 -23.81 16.70 6.67
N TYR A 12 -22.98 17.38 5.89
CA TYR A 12 -21.97 18.30 6.37
C TYR A 12 -22.35 19.73 6.02
N SER A 13 -22.25 20.65 6.98
CA SER A 13 -22.52 22.08 6.80
C SER A 13 -21.39 22.77 6.02
N TYR A 14 -20.16 22.29 6.22
CA TYR A 14 -18.95 22.83 5.62
C TYR A 14 -18.08 21.72 5.04
N ILE A 15 -17.42 22.04 3.92
CA ILE A 15 -16.47 21.15 3.26
C ILE A 15 -15.16 21.91 3.06
N ILE A 16 -14.07 21.33 3.56
CA ILE A 16 -12.73 21.91 3.47
C ILE A 16 -11.94 21.13 2.43
N GLY A 17 -11.65 21.73 1.29
CA GLY A 17 -10.76 21.15 0.30
C GLY A 17 -9.32 21.52 0.62
N VAL A 18 -8.42 20.54 0.64
CA VAL A 18 -7.00 20.77 0.94
C VAL A 18 -6.10 20.17 -0.13
N ASP A 19 -5.45 21.06 -0.87
CA ASP A 19 -4.39 20.73 -1.82
C ASP A 19 -3.03 20.74 -1.10
N THR A 20 -2.30 19.62 -1.16
CA THR A 20 -1.15 19.36 -0.30
C THR A 20 0.17 19.35 -1.06
N HIS A 21 1.09 20.24 -0.67
CA HIS A 21 2.45 20.32 -1.19
C HIS A 21 3.50 20.25 -0.09
N ALA A 22 4.76 20.04 -0.46
CA ALA A 22 5.88 19.89 0.48
C ALA A 22 6.07 21.11 1.40
N LYS A 23 5.95 22.34 0.86
CA LYS A 23 6.25 23.58 1.61
C LYS A 23 5.01 24.18 2.28
N LYS A 24 3.85 24.04 1.65
CA LYS A 24 2.58 24.61 2.12
C LYS A 24 1.39 23.76 1.69
N HIS A 25 0.29 23.91 2.41
CA HIS A 25 -1.01 23.39 2.04
C HIS A 25 -1.95 24.55 1.75
N VAL A 26 -2.84 24.36 0.79
CA VAL A 26 -3.85 25.36 0.40
C VAL A 26 -5.22 24.82 0.78
N TYR A 27 -5.96 25.61 1.54
CA TYR A 27 -7.23 25.24 2.16
C TYR A 27 -8.34 26.11 1.60
N ALA A 28 -9.42 25.50 1.14
CA ALA A 28 -10.62 26.20 0.70
C ALA A 28 -11.82 25.77 1.54
N ILE A 29 -12.53 26.73 2.12
CA ILE A 29 -13.75 26.49 2.89
C ILE A 29 -14.95 26.78 1.98
N ILE A 30 -15.82 25.79 1.81
CA ILE A 30 -17.12 25.98 1.14
C ILE A 30 -18.26 25.53 2.07
N THR A 31 -19.44 26.08 1.85
CA THR A 31 -20.68 25.62 2.50
C THR A 31 -21.24 24.38 1.79
N ASN A 32 -22.27 23.79 2.39
CA ASN A 32 -23.01 22.66 1.81
C ASN A 32 -23.78 23.00 0.51
N SER A 33 -24.02 24.28 0.22
CA SER A 33 -24.57 24.75 -1.06
C SER A 33 -23.50 24.94 -2.14
N GLY A 34 -22.22 24.85 -1.75
CA GLY A 34 -21.07 25.10 -2.61
C GLY A 34 -20.61 26.56 -2.67
N GLU A 35 -21.18 27.43 -1.83
CA GLU A 35 -20.71 28.81 -1.68
C GLU A 35 -19.29 28.82 -1.10
N HIS A 36 -18.39 29.57 -1.73
CA HIS A 36 -17.02 29.74 -1.25
C HIS A 36 -16.93 30.81 -0.17
N LEU A 37 -16.38 30.47 0.99
CA LEU A 37 -16.23 31.41 2.10
C LEU A 37 -14.85 32.05 2.13
N GLU A 38 -13.80 31.23 2.12
CA GLU A 38 -12.42 31.72 2.18
C GLU A 38 -11.44 30.67 1.66
N THR A 39 -10.32 31.13 1.11
CA THR A 39 -9.16 30.29 0.77
C THR A 39 -7.91 30.86 1.40
N ARG A 40 -7.07 30.00 1.97
CA ARG A 40 -5.81 30.41 2.60
C ARG A 40 -4.76 29.32 2.50
N ASP A 41 -3.49 29.71 2.47
CA ASP A 41 -2.37 28.79 2.56
C ASP A 41 -1.63 28.89 3.89
N PHE A 42 -1.09 27.75 4.33
CA PHE A 42 -0.27 27.65 5.54
C PHE A 42 0.97 26.78 5.26
N PRO A 43 2.14 27.11 5.84
CA PRO A 43 3.30 26.23 5.79
C PRO A 43 3.00 24.85 6.40
N THR A 44 3.78 23.82 6.04
CA THR A 44 3.60 22.44 6.52
C THR A 44 4.16 22.14 7.91
N THR A 45 4.54 23.17 8.68
CA THR A 45 5.06 22.97 10.05
C THR A 45 3.95 22.61 11.02
N SER A 46 4.25 21.83 12.08
CA SER A 46 3.24 21.41 13.07
C SER A 46 2.49 22.59 13.70
N ALA A 47 3.18 23.70 13.99
CA ALA A 47 2.56 24.92 14.49
C ALA A 47 1.62 25.57 13.45
N SER A 48 1.98 25.52 12.17
CA SER A 48 1.15 26.07 11.09
C SER A 48 -0.06 25.21 10.80
N ILE A 49 0.06 23.89 10.89
CA ILE A 49 -1.08 22.96 10.81
C ILE A 49 -2.08 23.24 11.93
N LYS A 50 -1.62 23.40 13.17
CA LYS A 50 -2.51 23.80 14.29
C LYS A 50 -3.19 25.15 14.04
N ARG A 51 -2.46 26.13 13.48
CA ARG A 51 -3.04 27.43 13.10
C ARG A 51 -4.08 27.31 11.98
N ALA A 52 -3.86 26.44 11.01
CA ALA A 52 -4.81 26.18 9.93
C ALA A 52 -6.11 25.56 10.47
N ILE A 53 -6.01 24.56 11.35
CA ILE A 53 -7.18 23.94 12.01
C ILE A 53 -7.94 24.97 12.83
N ALA A 54 -7.25 25.75 13.67
CA ALA A 54 -7.89 26.81 14.46
C ALA A 54 -8.50 27.93 13.59
N TRP A 55 -7.95 28.19 12.41
CA TRP A 55 -8.55 29.13 11.45
C TRP A 55 -9.83 28.57 10.84
N VAL A 56 -9.86 27.30 10.43
CA VAL A 56 -11.08 26.64 9.96
C VAL A 56 -12.14 26.64 11.05
N ASP A 57 -11.77 26.22 12.27
CA ASP A 57 -12.66 26.19 13.43
C ASP A 57 -13.37 27.54 13.66
N ARG A 58 -12.62 28.66 13.67
CA ARG A 58 -13.21 30.00 13.77
C ARG A 58 -14.12 30.37 12.61
N ARG A 59 -13.82 29.90 11.40
CA ARG A 59 -14.60 30.21 10.19
C ARG A 59 -15.87 29.37 10.06
N THR A 60 -15.89 28.18 10.66
CA THR A 60 -17.06 27.29 10.67
C THR A 60 -17.83 27.34 11.98
N GLY A 61 -17.42 28.20 12.94
CA GLY A 61 -18.02 28.29 14.26
C GLY A 61 -17.83 27.03 15.11
N GLY A 62 -16.80 26.23 14.81
CA GLY A 62 -16.54 24.95 15.45
C GLY A 62 -17.56 23.85 15.12
N ASP A 63 -18.26 23.96 13.98
CA ASP A 63 -19.25 22.96 13.58
C ASP A 63 -18.59 21.59 13.38
N ALA A 64 -18.98 20.62 14.20
CA ALA A 64 -18.53 19.23 14.12
C ALA A 64 -18.93 18.57 12.79
N ASN A 65 -19.96 19.07 12.10
CA ASN A 65 -20.36 18.63 10.76
C ASN A 65 -19.53 19.30 9.66
N THR A 66 -18.22 19.43 9.89
CA THR A 66 -17.23 19.91 8.92
C THR A 66 -16.46 18.73 8.34
N LEU A 67 -16.56 18.50 7.03
CA LEU A 67 -15.81 17.46 6.32
C LEU A 67 -14.51 18.02 5.76
N TRP A 68 -13.39 17.37 6.08
CA TRP A 68 -12.10 17.68 5.47
C TRP A 68 -11.80 16.73 4.32
N VAL A 69 -11.67 17.29 3.12
CA VAL A 69 -11.34 16.59 1.89
C VAL A 69 -9.90 16.90 1.53
N ILE A 70 -9.00 15.96 1.78
CA ILE A 70 -7.55 16.17 1.69
C ILE A 70 -6.99 15.34 0.53
N GLU A 71 -6.20 15.96 -0.33
CA GLU A 71 -5.38 15.23 -1.31
C GLU A 71 -4.11 14.69 -0.64
N GLY A 72 -3.67 13.48 -1.05
CA GLY A 72 -2.38 12.97 -0.62
C GLY A 72 -2.31 12.62 0.88
N THR A 73 -3.39 12.10 1.46
CA THR A 73 -3.49 11.68 2.88
C THR A 73 -2.47 10.60 3.30
N ALA A 74 -1.82 9.94 2.34
CA ALA A 74 -0.72 9.00 2.57
C ALA A 74 0.65 9.54 2.11
N SER A 75 0.75 10.84 1.76
CA SER A 75 1.97 11.54 1.36
C SER A 75 2.05 12.92 2.04
N TYR A 76 1.98 14.02 1.30
CA TYR A 76 2.11 15.38 1.85
C TYR A 76 1.00 15.72 2.86
N GLY A 77 -0.20 15.17 2.68
CA GLY A 77 -1.32 15.37 3.59
C GLY A 77 -1.35 14.46 4.82
N ALA A 78 -0.38 13.56 5.00
CA ALA A 78 -0.44 12.53 6.05
C ALA A 78 -0.45 13.12 7.48
N ILE A 79 0.43 14.10 7.74
CA ILE A 79 0.52 14.76 9.05
C ILE A 79 -0.74 15.59 9.31
N LEU A 80 -1.22 16.31 8.30
CA LEU A 80 -2.46 17.09 8.40
C LEU A 80 -3.66 16.18 8.68
N THR A 81 -3.77 15.05 7.99
CA THR A 81 -4.84 14.07 8.18
C THR A 81 -4.92 13.63 9.64
N GLY A 82 -3.78 13.25 10.24
CA GLY A 82 -3.72 12.89 11.66
C GLY A 82 -4.17 14.04 12.56
N ALA A 83 -3.60 15.23 12.37
CA ALA A 83 -3.92 16.39 13.21
C ALA A 83 -5.40 16.82 13.13
N VAL A 84 -6.03 16.68 11.96
CA VAL A 84 -7.46 16.98 11.77
C VAL A 84 -8.34 15.92 12.43
N SER A 85 -7.97 14.64 12.31
CA SER A 85 -8.66 13.55 13.02
C SER A 85 -8.53 13.67 14.54
N ASP A 86 -7.34 14.03 15.06
CA ASP A 86 -7.11 14.28 16.48
C ASP A 86 -7.93 15.47 17.02
N ALA A 87 -8.26 16.43 16.14
CA ALA A 87 -9.15 17.55 16.45
C ALA A 87 -10.64 17.18 16.39
N GLY A 88 -10.98 15.91 16.10
CA GLY A 88 -12.35 15.40 16.11
C GLY A 88 -13.11 15.57 14.80
N TYR A 89 -12.48 16.04 13.72
CA TYR A 89 -13.14 16.20 12.43
C TYR A 89 -13.10 14.93 11.57
N THR A 90 -14.14 14.74 10.75
CA THR A 90 -14.14 13.71 9.72
C THR A 90 -13.23 14.08 8.56
N VAL A 91 -12.38 13.13 8.14
CA VAL A 91 -11.47 13.29 6.99
C VAL A 91 -11.80 12.30 5.89
N ALA A 92 -11.73 12.76 4.65
CA ALA A 92 -11.88 11.96 3.44
C ALA A 92 -10.82 12.31 2.38
N GLU A 93 -10.48 11.33 1.54
CA GLU A 93 -9.62 11.55 0.37
C GLU A 93 -10.40 12.18 -0.79
N ALA A 94 -9.83 13.27 -1.31
CA ALA A 94 -10.24 14.02 -2.50
C ALA A 94 -10.86 13.18 -3.62
N PRO A 95 -12.18 13.22 -3.94
CA PRO A 95 -12.90 12.27 -4.81
C PRO A 95 -12.23 11.89 -6.13
N GLY A 96 -12.45 10.66 -6.59
CA GLY A 96 -11.74 10.14 -7.77
C GLY A 96 -12.07 10.91 -9.04
N GLY A 97 -11.09 11.56 -9.67
CA GLY A 97 -11.25 12.21 -10.97
C GLY A 97 -11.72 13.66 -10.92
N TYR A 98 -11.78 14.31 -9.76
CA TYR A 98 -12.10 15.75 -9.64
C TYR A 98 -11.20 16.62 -10.56
N ALA A 99 -9.91 16.30 -10.65
CA ALA A 99 -8.96 16.99 -11.51
C ALA A 99 -9.30 16.90 -13.03
N LYS A 100 -10.08 15.91 -13.47
CA LYS A 100 -10.50 15.80 -14.88
C LYS A 100 -11.64 16.76 -15.23
N ALA A 101 -12.50 17.10 -14.28
CA ALA A 101 -13.64 18.00 -14.48
C ALA A 101 -13.22 19.47 -14.69
N GLY A 102 -12.02 19.85 -14.24
CA GLY A 102 -11.47 21.21 -14.38
C GLY A 102 -10.58 21.43 -15.62
N ARG A 103 -10.50 20.48 -16.56
CA ARG A 103 -9.65 20.63 -17.76
C ARG A 103 -10.13 21.78 -18.64
N GLY A 104 -9.25 22.75 -18.91
CA GLY A 104 -9.51 23.92 -19.78
C GLY A 104 -9.70 25.23 -19.04
N VAL A 105 -9.93 25.19 -17.73
CA VAL A 105 -9.97 26.38 -16.86
C VAL A 105 -8.66 26.40 -16.07
N GLY A 106 -7.90 27.50 -16.13
CA GLY A 106 -6.53 27.63 -15.62
C GLY A 106 -6.24 26.94 -14.28
N LYS A 107 -5.00 26.50 -14.08
CA LYS A 107 -4.58 25.73 -12.90
C LYS A 107 -3.92 26.64 -11.86
N THR A 108 -4.55 26.78 -10.70
CA THR A 108 -3.98 27.44 -9.52
C THR A 108 -4.31 26.62 -8.27
N ASP A 109 -3.39 26.54 -7.32
CA ASP A 109 -3.56 25.74 -6.09
C ASP A 109 -4.84 26.15 -5.29
N PRO A 110 -5.20 27.45 -5.15
CA PRO A 110 -6.47 27.86 -4.54
C PRO A 110 -7.71 27.27 -5.22
N LEU A 111 -7.71 27.24 -6.56
CA LEU A 111 -8.83 26.76 -7.34
C LEU A 111 -8.91 25.23 -7.29
N ASP A 112 -7.78 24.53 -7.24
CA ASP A 112 -7.75 23.07 -7.09
C ASP A 112 -8.27 22.65 -5.71
N ALA A 113 -7.93 23.37 -4.63
CA ALA A 113 -8.53 23.16 -3.30
C ALA A 113 -10.06 23.37 -3.30
N GLN A 114 -10.56 24.46 -3.90
CA GLN A 114 -12.00 24.72 -4.02
C GLN A 114 -12.73 23.64 -4.83
N ARG A 115 -12.18 23.27 -6.00
CA ARG A 115 -12.73 22.22 -6.87
C ARG A 115 -12.80 20.89 -6.15
N MET A 116 -11.80 20.58 -5.35
CA MET A 116 -11.75 19.36 -4.56
C MET A 116 -12.88 19.31 -3.53
N ALA A 117 -13.11 20.41 -2.81
CA ALA A 117 -14.23 20.55 -1.88
C ALA A 117 -15.57 20.39 -2.61
N ALA A 118 -15.76 21.14 -3.71
CA ALA A 118 -17.01 21.12 -4.48
C ALA A 118 -17.31 19.74 -5.10
N ALA A 119 -16.28 19.02 -5.54
CA ALA A 119 -16.42 17.67 -6.09
C ALA A 119 -16.88 16.64 -5.04
N ALA A 120 -16.76 16.93 -3.75
CA ALA A 120 -17.25 16.07 -2.68
C ALA A 120 -18.76 16.24 -2.43
N LEU A 121 -19.33 17.44 -2.62
CA LEU A 121 -20.75 17.72 -2.37
C LEU A 121 -21.74 16.66 -2.90
N PRO A 122 -21.65 16.20 -4.17
CA PRO A 122 -22.60 15.22 -4.72
C PRO A 122 -22.27 13.77 -4.36
N VAL A 123 -21.18 13.49 -3.64
CA VAL A 123 -20.78 12.13 -3.27
C VAL A 123 -21.65 11.63 -2.12
N ASP A 124 -22.15 10.40 -2.25
CA ASP A 124 -22.88 9.71 -1.17
C ASP A 124 -21.93 9.46 0.01
N CYS A 125 -22.41 9.64 1.25
CA CYS A 125 -21.60 9.44 2.46
C CYS A 125 -21.02 8.01 2.54
N GLU A 126 -21.73 6.99 2.06
CA GLU A 126 -21.22 5.60 1.99
C GLU A 126 -20.06 5.41 1.01
N LYS A 127 -19.83 6.37 0.10
CA LYS A 127 -18.74 6.37 -0.87
C LYS A 127 -17.59 7.28 -0.45
N LEU A 128 -17.65 7.85 0.77
CA LEU A 128 -16.53 8.58 1.35
C LEU A 128 -15.29 7.68 1.38
N ARG A 129 -14.17 8.26 0.96
CA ARG A 129 -12.90 7.55 0.93
C ARG A 129 -12.13 7.83 2.20
N ILE A 130 -12.38 7.01 3.21
CA ILE A 130 -11.73 7.16 4.51
C ILE A 130 -10.23 6.89 4.36
N PRO A 131 -9.35 7.81 4.80
CA PRO A 131 -7.91 7.63 4.73
C PRO A 131 -7.45 6.38 5.47
N ARG A 132 -6.25 5.90 5.16
CA ARG A 132 -5.63 4.86 6.00
C ARG A 132 -5.34 5.44 7.38
N GLN A 133 -5.68 4.70 8.43
CA GLN A 133 -5.30 5.04 9.80
C GLN A 133 -3.77 5.05 9.95
N ASN A 134 -3.22 6.10 10.58
CA ASN A 134 -1.79 6.35 10.67
C ASN A 134 -1.22 6.30 12.09
N ASP A 135 -1.67 5.32 12.86
CA ASP A 135 -1.22 5.02 14.22
C ASP A 135 -0.87 3.53 14.40
N GLY A 136 -0.29 3.23 15.56
CA GLY A 136 -0.06 1.87 16.07
C GLY A 136 0.66 0.92 15.12
N ALA A 137 0.32 -0.37 15.23
CA ALA A 137 0.95 -1.44 14.45
C ALA A 137 0.77 -1.25 12.94
N ARG A 138 -0.36 -0.69 12.49
CA ARG A 138 -0.66 -0.48 11.05
C ARG A 138 0.28 0.52 10.40
N ALA A 139 0.55 1.65 11.09
CA ALA A 139 1.50 2.64 10.62
C ALA A 139 2.92 2.07 10.57
N ALA A 140 3.34 1.38 11.64
CA ALA A 140 4.65 0.72 11.70
C ALA A 140 4.81 -0.33 10.58
N LEU A 141 3.80 -1.19 10.35
CA LEU A 141 3.82 -2.18 9.28
C LEU A 141 3.97 -1.55 7.89
N ARG A 142 3.37 -0.37 7.62
CA ARG A 142 3.56 0.33 6.34
C ARG A 142 4.99 0.80 6.12
N VAL A 143 5.64 1.28 7.18
CA VAL A 143 7.07 1.67 7.16
C VAL A 143 7.91 0.45 6.85
N LEU A 144 7.71 -0.64 7.60
CA LEU A 144 8.49 -1.87 7.42
C LEU A 144 8.28 -2.54 6.06
N VAL A 145 7.05 -2.58 5.54
CA VAL A 145 6.76 -3.08 4.18
C VAL A 145 7.48 -2.26 3.11
N THR A 146 7.58 -0.95 3.30
CA THR A 146 8.30 -0.08 2.36
C THR A 146 9.81 -0.29 2.45
N ALA A 147 10.35 -0.38 3.67
CA ALA A 147 11.77 -0.69 3.90
C ALA A 147 12.14 -2.07 3.32
N ARG A 148 11.30 -3.10 3.52
CA ARG A 148 11.49 -4.45 2.97
C ARG A 148 11.68 -4.45 1.46
N ASP A 149 10.85 -3.67 0.74
CA ASP A 149 10.93 -3.57 -0.72
C ASP A 149 12.25 -2.91 -1.15
N MET A 150 12.68 -1.85 -0.46
CA MET A 150 13.96 -1.17 -0.73
C MET A 150 15.14 -2.10 -0.49
N LEU A 151 15.19 -2.76 0.69
CA LEU A 151 16.23 -3.72 1.05
C LEU A 151 16.32 -4.87 0.03
N ALA A 152 15.18 -5.42 -0.41
CA ALA A 152 15.16 -6.50 -1.38
C ALA A 152 15.66 -6.06 -2.78
N VAL A 153 15.32 -4.85 -3.20
CA VAL A 153 15.81 -4.26 -4.47
C VAL A 153 17.32 -4.02 -4.38
N GLU A 154 17.79 -3.42 -3.29
CA GLU A 154 19.22 -3.21 -3.06
C GLU A 154 19.99 -4.52 -3.06
N ARG A 155 19.53 -5.52 -2.31
CA ARG A 155 20.16 -6.84 -2.27
C ARG A 155 20.29 -7.44 -3.67
N THR A 156 19.22 -7.38 -4.45
CA THR A 156 19.21 -7.89 -5.83
C THR A 156 20.22 -7.14 -6.71
N LYS A 157 20.31 -5.81 -6.57
CA LYS A 157 21.31 -4.99 -7.26
C LYS A 157 22.74 -5.44 -6.93
N TYR A 158 23.06 -5.67 -5.65
CA TYR A 158 24.39 -6.11 -5.23
C TYR A 158 24.70 -7.55 -5.67
N VAL A 159 23.74 -8.48 -5.60
CA VAL A 159 23.90 -9.85 -6.12
C VAL A 159 24.19 -9.83 -7.62
N ASN A 160 23.47 -9.01 -8.40
CA ASN A 160 23.69 -8.89 -9.84
C ASN A 160 25.06 -8.28 -10.16
N ALA A 161 25.48 -7.25 -9.42
CA ALA A 161 26.79 -6.64 -9.58
C ALA A 161 27.93 -7.64 -9.29
N LEU A 162 27.82 -8.38 -8.18
CA LEU A 162 28.81 -9.40 -7.81
C LEU A 162 28.85 -10.52 -8.86
N THR A 163 27.69 -11.00 -9.30
CA THR A 163 27.59 -12.04 -10.34
C THR A 163 28.21 -11.57 -11.65
N ALA A 164 27.98 -10.33 -12.06
CA ALA A 164 28.56 -9.76 -13.27
C ALA A 164 30.09 -9.69 -13.17
N LEU A 165 30.62 -9.19 -12.05
CA LEU A 165 32.06 -9.11 -11.81
C LEU A 165 32.74 -10.49 -11.87
N LEU A 166 32.17 -11.49 -11.21
CA LEU A 166 32.70 -12.86 -11.19
C LEU A 166 32.56 -13.59 -12.54
N ARG A 167 31.76 -13.08 -13.48
CA ARG A 167 31.67 -13.61 -14.85
C ARG A 167 32.76 -13.09 -15.78
N VAL A 168 33.18 -11.84 -15.58
CA VAL A 168 34.19 -11.19 -16.44
C VAL A 168 35.60 -11.33 -15.88
N THR A 169 35.75 -11.69 -14.61
CA THR A 169 37.04 -11.87 -13.95
C THR A 169 37.13 -13.23 -13.27
N LEU A 170 38.13 -14.03 -13.65
CA LEU A 170 38.36 -15.37 -13.10
C LEU A 170 38.94 -15.30 -11.69
N LEU A 171 38.07 -15.15 -10.68
CA LEU A 171 38.46 -15.07 -9.27
C LEU A 171 38.34 -16.39 -8.50
N GLY A 172 38.00 -17.49 -9.20
CA GLY A 172 37.86 -18.83 -8.62
C GLY A 172 36.43 -19.25 -8.28
N ILE A 173 35.41 -18.46 -8.66
CA ILE A 173 33.99 -18.79 -8.49
C ILE A 173 33.35 -19.06 -9.85
N ASP A 174 32.63 -20.19 -9.98
CA ASP A 174 31.78 -20.44 -11.13
C ASP A 174 30.47 -19.63 -11.04
N ALA A 175 30.43 -18.51 -11.76
CA ALA A 175 29.29 -17.60 -11.85
C ALA A 175 28.42 -17.81 -13.11
N ARG A 176 28.52 -18.97 -13.80
CA ARG A 176 27.64 -19.30 -14.94
C ARG A 176 26.19 -19.50 -14.51
N LYS A 177 25.97 -19.89 -13.25
CA LYS A 177 24.66 -19.98 -12.60
C LYS A 177 24.51 -18.84 -11.56
N PRO A 178 23.28 -18.54 -11.10
CA PRO A 178 23.09 -17.62 -9.98
C PRO A 178 23.94 -18.05 -8.76
N LEU A 179 24.60 -17.09 -8.13
CA LEU A 179 25.44 -17.35 -6.96
C LEU A 179 24.61 -17.92 -5.81
N SER A 180 25.11 -18.98 -5.19
CA SER A 180 24.55 -19.52 -3.96
C SER A 180 24.94 -18.64 -2.76
N ASN A 181 24.16 -18.73 -1.68
CA ASN A 181 24.53 -18.05 -0.43
C ASN A 181 25.91 -18.50 0.09
N ALA A 182 26.27 -19.78 -0.10
CA ALA A 182 27.59 -20.29 0.27
C ALA A 182 28.72 -19.60 -0.52
N GLN A 183 28.55 -19.42 -1.83
CA GLN A 183 29.52 -18.71 -2.67
C GLN A 183 29.63 -17.23 -2.28
N ILE A 184 28.52 -16.57 -1.94
CA ILE A 184 28.53 -15.17 -1.49
C ILE A 184 29.30 -15.06 -0.17
N LEU A 185 29.06 -15.96 0.78
CA LEU A 185 29.78 -15.99 2.06
C LEU A 185 31.27 -16.29 1.87
N GLU A 186 31.62 -17.21 0.98
CA GLU A 186 33.00 -17.50 0.62
C GLU A 186 33.71 -16.24 0.11
N VAL A 187 33.09 -15.52 -0.84
CA VAL A 187 33.63 -14.27 -1.39
C VAL A 187 33.78 -13.20 -0.30
N ALA A 188 32.79 -13.05 0.58
CA ALA A 188 32.85 -12.06 1.67
C ALA A 188 34.02 -12.30 2.64
N GLY A 189 34.44 -13.56 2.77
CA GLY A 189 35.53 -14.02 3.61
C GLY A 189 36.92 -13.98 2.97
N TRP A 190 37.04 -13.65 1.68
CA TRP A 190 38.34 -13.62 1.00
C TRP A 190 39.32 -12.64 1.64
N ARG A 191 40.58 -13.04 1.68
CA ARG A 191 41.72 -12.25 2.11
C ARG A 191 42.56 -11.81 0.91
N THR A 192 43.47 -10.87 1.14
CA THR A 192 44.45 -10.43 0.15
C THR A 192 45.29 -11.61 -0.32
N ARG A 193 45.60 -11.63 -1.62
CA ARG A 193 46.48 -12.60 -2.28
C ARG A 193 47.55 -11.85 -3.07
N ASP A 194 48.65 -12.55 -3.35
CA ASP A 194 49.63 -12.06 -4.31
C ASP A 194 49.10 -12.32 -5.73
N GLU A 195 48.66 -11.25 -6.39
CA GLU A 195 47.95 -11.27 -7.67
C GLU A 195 48.29 -9.98 -8.45
N THR A 196 48.02 -9.96 -9.76
CA THR A 196 48.14 -8.74 -10.56
C THR A 196 47.22 -7.62 -10.04
N ILE A 197 47.50 -6.37 -10.43
CA ILE A 197 46.76 -5.20 -9.95
C ILE A 197 45.27 -5.32 -10.28
N GLU A 198 44.94 -5.79 -11.47
CA GLU A 198 43.55 -5.94 -11.96
C GLU A 198 42.79 -6.97 -11.12
N LEU A 199 43.40 -8.13 -10.86
CA LEU A 199 42.79 -9.20 -10.05
C LEU A 199 42.62 -8.77 -8.60
N ARG A 200 43.62 -8.08 -8.03
CA ARG A 200 43.57 -7.55 -6.67
C ARG A 200 42.43 -6.55 -6.50
N VAL A 201 42.25 -5.62 -7.45
CA VAL A 201 41.17 -4.63 -7.43
C VAL A 201 39.80 -5.32 -7.58
N ALA A 202 39.66 -6.24 -8.55
CA ALA A 202 38.42 -6.99 -8.75
C ALA A 202 38.04 -7.82 -7.51
N ARG A 203 39.03 -8.45 -6.85
CA ARG A 203 38.81 -9.22 -5.61
C ARG A 203 38.34 -8.33 -4.47
N ALA A 204 38.96 -7.16 -4.28
CA ALA A 204 38.54 -6.21 -3.24
C ALA A 204 37.10 -5.74 -3.45
N GLU A 205 36.73 -5.44 -4.70
CA GLU A 205 35.37 -5.03 -5.05
C GLU A 205 34.37 -6.19 -4.86
N ALA A 206 34.72 -7.42 -5.25
CA ALA A 206 33.90 -8.60 -5.00
C ALA A 206 33.63 -8.81 -3.50
N VAL A 207 34.66 -8.68 -2.66
CA VAL A 207 34.54 -8.74 -1.19
C VAL A 207 33.58 -7.66 -0.67
N ARG A 208 33.72 -6.41 -1.14
CA ARG A 208 32.86 -5.29 -0.74
C ARG A 208 31.39 -5.55 -1.08
N LEU A 209 31.12 -5.99 -2.31
CA LEU A 209 29.76 -6.33 -2.76
C LEU A 209 29.18 -7.49 -1.95
N ALA A 210 29.96 -8.55 -1.71
CA ALA A 210 29.53 -9.73 -0.96
C ALA A 210 29.20 -9.41 0.50
N ARG A 211 30.02 -8.60 1.17
CA ARG A 211 29.75 -8.12 2.54
C ARG A 211 28.47 -7.30 2.61
N ARG A 212 28.25 -6.41 1.64
CA ARG A 212 27.02 -5.61 1.58
C ARG A 212 25.78 -6.48 1.39
N ILE A 213 25.86 -7.58 0.64
CA ILE A 213 24.77 -8.56 0.54
C ILE A 213 24.48 -9.19 1.91
N GLY A 214 25.51 -9.56 2.67
CA GLY A 214 25.37 -10.13 4.02
C GLY A 214 24.73 -9.17 5.04
N GLU A 215 25.11 -7.89 5.00
CA GLU A 215 24.45 -6.83 5.79
C GLU A 215 22.96 -6.74 5.45
N LEU A 216 22.62 -6.64 4.15
CA LEU A 216 21.24 -6.56 3.69
C LEU A 216 20.42 -7.82 4.02
N ASP A 217 21.05 -9.00 4.04
CA ASP A 217 20.40 -10.24 4.48
C ASP A 217 20.02 -10.19 5.97
N THR A 218 20.88 -9.58 6.79
CA THR A 218 20.61 -9.35 8.22
C THR A 218 19.46 -8.36 8.40
N ASP A 219 19.53 -7.19 7.74
CA ASP A 219 18.49 -6.17 7.78
C ASP A 219 17.12 -6.73 7.34
N ILE A 220 17.11 -7.55 6.29
CA ILE A 220 15.90 -8.22 5.78
C ILE A 220 15.31 -9.19 6.81
N LYS A 221 16.17 -9.93 7.52
CA LYS A 221 15.75 -10.89 8.55
C LYS A 221 15.16 -10.16 9.75
N GLU A 222 15.83 -9.13 10.24
CA GLU A 222 15.36 -8.29 11.35
C GLU A 222 14.03 -7.62 11.02
N ASN A 223 13.94 -6.97 9.85
CA ASN A 223 12.69 -6.39 9.35
C ASN A 223 11.55 -7.42 9.26
N SER A 224 11.84 -8.65 8.83
CA SER A 224 10.84 -9.72 8.77
C SER A 224 10.40 -10.20 10.16
N SER A 225 11.31 -10.20 11.14
CA SER A 225 11.02 -10.51 12.54
C SER A 225 10.13 -9.43 13.16
N GLU A 226 10.46 -8.16 12.96
CA GLU A 226 9.68 -7.04 13.49
C GLU A 226 8.26 -7.01 12.89
N MET A 227 8.12 -7.25 11.58
CA MET A 227 6.81 -7.40 10.95
C MET A 227 6.01 -8.57 11.55
N SER A 228 6.67 -9.67 11.92
CA SER A 228 6.01 -10.81 12.56
C SER A 228 5.37 -10.42 13.89
N GLU A 229 6.13 -9.72 14.75
CA GLU A 229 5.63 -9.27 16.05
C GLU A 229 4.49 -8.27 15.89
N LEU A 230 4.62 -7.29 15.01
CA LEU A 230 3.55 -6.31 14.76
C LEU A 230 2.29 -6.93 14.14
N VAL A 231 2.43 -7.95 13.27
CA VAL A 231 1.26 -8.67 12.73
C VAL A 231 0.54 -9.41 13.84
N LYS A 232 1.24 -10.08 14.77
CA LYS A 232 0.64 -10.77 15.92
C LYS A 232 -0.12 -9.82 16.84
N LEU A 233 0.32 -8.57 16.94
CA LEU A 233 -0.33 -7.50 17.72
C LEU A 233 -1.48 -6.81 16.96
N SER A 234 -1.72 -7.16 15.70
CA SER A 234 -2.75 -6.57 14.85
C SER A 234 -3.90 -7.54 14.55
N GLU A 235 -4.92 -7.03 13.86
CA GLU A 235 -6.03 -7.80 13.29
C GLU A 235 -5.56 -8.88 12.30
N GLY A 236 -4.32 -8.75 11.82
CA GLY A 236 -3.68 -9.72 10.93
C GLY A 236 -3.20 -11.00 11.59
N LYS A 237 -3.28 -11.17 12.92
CA LYS A 237 -2.76 -12.37 13.62
C LYS A 237 -3.30 -13.68 13.03
N GLU A 238 -4.60 -13.73 12.74
CA GLU A 238 -5.27 -14.92 12.20
C GLU A 238 -4.88 -15.21 10.75
N LEU A 239 -4.32 -14.22 10.03
CA LEU A 239 -3.80 -14.46 8.70
C LEU A 239 -2.60 -15.39 8.72
N LEU A 240 -1.83 -15.43 9.81
CA LEU A 240 -0.66 -16.32 9.95
C LEU A 240 -1.06 -17.80 10.01
N ASN A 241 -2.32 -18.11 10.33
CA ASN A 241 -2.87 -19.48 10.34
C ASN A 241 -3.27 -19.96 8.93
N VAL A 242 -3.18 -19.10 7.90
CA VAL A 242 -3.54 -19.45 6.53
C VAL A 242 -2.29 -19.90 5.78
N THR A 243 -2.28 -21.15 5.29
CA THR A 243 -1.18 -21.67 4.46
C THR A 243 -0.84 -20.72 3.32
N GLY A 244 0.44 -20.38 3.19
CA GLY A 244 0.95 -19.43 2.20
C GLY A 244 0.99 -17.97 2.66
N ILE A 245 0.43 -17.64 3.81
CA ILE A 245 0.48 -16.28 4.37
C ILE A 245 1.48 -16.25 5.54
N GLY A 246 2.72 -15.86 5.23
CA GLY A 246 3.72 -15.53 6.24
C GLY A 246 3.66 -14.06 6.69
N PRO A 247 4.51 -13.65 7.65
CA PRO A 247 4.53 -12.29 8.23
C PRO A 247 4.53 -11.17 7.19
N VAL A 248 5.34 -11.28 6.14
CA VAL A 248 5.43 -10.26 5.08
C VAL A 248 4.11 -10.12 4.32
N VAL A 249 3.48 -11.26 3.97
CA VAL A 249 2.21 -11.25 3.23
C VAL A 249 1.10 -10.67 4.12
N ALA A 250 1.06 -11.08 5.39
CA ALA A 250 0.10 -10.56 6.36
C ALA A 250 0.27 -9.06 6.57
N ALA A 251 1.50 -8.58 6.77
CA ALA A 251 1.83 -7.16 6.91
C ALA A 251 1.33 -6.32 5.73
N VAL A 252 1.57 -6.78 4.50
CA VAL A 252 1.06 -6.10 3.29
C VAL A 252 -0.47 -6.10 3.26
N CYS A 253 -1.12 -7.18 3.68
CA CYS A 253 -2.59 -7.27 3.70
C CYS A 253 -3.20 -6.32 4.73
N VAL A 254 -2.68 -6.29 5.96
CA VAL A 254 -3.11 -5.39 7.04
C VAL A 254 -2.89 -3.93 6.62
N ALA A 255 -1.70 -3.60 6.09
CA ALA A 255 -1.40 -2.26 5.61
C ALA A 255 -2.32 -1.80 4.46
N ALA A 256 -2.70 -2.71 3.55
CA ALA A 256 -3.55 -2.39 2.42
C ALA A 256 -5.02 -2.25 2.79
N TRP A 257 -5.52 -3.08 3.72
CA TRP A 257 -6.87 -3.02 4.28
C TRP A 257 -7.04 -1.79 5.19
N SER A 258 -6.08 -1.57 6.08
CA SER A 258 -6.05 -0.58 7.16
C SER A 258 -6.99 -0.94 8.32
N HIS A 259 -8.29 -0.67 8.24
CA HIS A 259 -9.25 -0.83 9.35
C HIS A 259 -10.64 -1.18 8.80
N PRO A 260 -11.60 -1.62 9.64
CA PRO A 260 -12.94 -1.95 9.16
C PRO A 260 -13.64 -0.76 8.53
N GLY A 261 -14.55 -1.04 7.61
CA GLY A 261 -15.32 -0.03 6.90
C GLY A 261 -14.55 0.71 5.81
N ARG A 262 -13.20 0.79 5.84
CA ARG A 262 -12.41 1.42 4.77
C ARG A 262 -12.59 0.69 3.44
N VAL A 263 -12.57 -0.64 3.48
CA VAL A 263 -12.79 -1.47 2.30
C VAL A 263 -14.20 -2.04 2.37
N ARG A 264 -15.14 -1.37 1.69
CA ARG A 264 -16.58 -1.64 1.75
C ARG A 264 -17.06 -3.08 1.46
N SER A 265 -16.23 -3.92 0.83
CA SER A 265 -16.61 -5.30 0.53
C SER A 265 -15.43 -6.15 0.09
N GLU A 266 -15.66 -7.47 0.14
CA GLU A 266 -14.77 -8.49 -0.42
C GLU A 266 -14.43 -8.22 -1.90
N ALA A 267 -15.42 -7.78 -2.69
CA ALA A 267 -15.23 -7.43 -4.09
C ALA A 267 -14.38 -6.16 -4.25
N ALA A 268 -14.56 -5.17 -3.37
CA ALA A 268 -13.73 -3.98 -3.33
C ALA A 268 -12.28 -4.31 -2.95
N PHE A 269 -12.05 -5.22 -1.99
CA PHE A 269 -10.71 -5.69 -1.62
C PHE A 269 -10.02 -6.41 -2.78
N ALA A 270 -10.75 -7.28 -3.49
CA ALA A 270 -10.23 -7.94 -4.69
C ALA A 270 -9.90 -6.94 -5.81
N SER A 271 -10.68 -5.86 -5.95
CA SER A 271 -10.41 -4.78 -6.89
C SER A 271 -9.18 -3.96 -6.49
N LEU A 272 -9.05 -3.64 -5.20
CA LEU A 272 -7.87 -2.98 -4.62
C LEU A 272 -6.61 -3.80 -4.90
N ALA A 273 -6.65 -5.11 -4.72
CA ALA A 273 -5.54 -6.00 -5.02
C ALA A 273 -5.30 -6.24 -6.51
N GLY A 274 -6.18 -5.76 -7.40
CA GLY A 274 -6.12 -6.05 -8.83
C GLY A 274 -6.27 -7.54 -9.18
N VAL A 275 -7.02 -8.29 -8.36
CA VAL A 275 -7.31 -9.73 -8.56
C VAL A 275 -8.78 -10.01 -8.88
N ASN A 276 -9.61 -8.98 -8.97
CA ASN A 276 -10.98 -9.10 -9.45
C ASN A 276 -10.98 -9.45 -10.95
N PRO A 277 -11.86 -10.36 -11.38
CA PRO A 277 -12.06 -10.62 -12.80
C PRO A 277 -12.69 -9.39 -13.47
N ILE A 278 -12.17 -8.98 -14.64
CA ILE A 278 -12.80 -7.95 -15.48
C ILE A 278 -13.41 -8.65 -16.69
N PRO A 279 -14.74 -8.60 -16.88
CA PRO A 279 -15.39 -9.15 -18.06
C PRO A 279 -14.74 -8.58 -19.34
N ALA A 280 -14.38 -9.48 -20.24
CA ALA A 280 -13.78 -9.18 -21.54
C ALA A 280 -14.31 -10.19 -22.58
N SER A 281 -15.62 -10.39 -22.56
CA SER A 281 -16.33 -11.32 -23.43
C SER A 281 -16.91 -10.58 -24.62
N SER A 282 -16.80 -11.18 -25.81
CA SER A 282 -17.57 -10.81 -27.00
C SER A 282 -18.22 -12.09 -27.55
N GLY A 283 -19.55 -12.12 -27.68
CA GLY A 283 -20.30 -13.29 -28.14
C GLY A 283 -20.23 -14.48 -27.16
N ASN A 284 -20.06 -15.70 -27.69
CA ASN A 284 -20.18 -16.99 -26.98
C ASN A 284 -18.99 -17.38 -26.06
N THR A 285 -18.00 -16.50 -25.88
CA THR A 285 -16.82 -16.81 -25.04
C THR A 285 -16.80 -15.99 -23.77
N VAL A 286 -16.92 -16.66 -22.61
CA VAL A 286 -16.76 -16.02 -21.29
C VAL A 286 -15.27 -15.88 -20.99
N ARG A 287 -14.69 -14.72 -21.32
CA ARG A 287 -13.29 -14.41 -21.03
C ARG A 287 -13.18 -13.26 -20.03
N HIS A 288 -12.18 -13.37 -19.15
CA HIS A 288 -11.87 -12.34 -18.19
C HIS A 288 -10.44 -11.85 -18.40
N ARG A 289 -10.26 -10.52 -18.50
CA ARG A 289 -8.94 -9.91 -18.61
C ARG A 289 -8.35 -9.59 -17.25
N LEU A 290 -7.02 -9.43 -17.23
CA LEU A 290 -6.26 -9.05 -16.04
C LEU A 290 -6.55 -7.59 -15.64
N ASN A 291 -6.80 -7.34 -14.36
CA ASN A 291 -6.78 -5.99 -13.82
C ASN A 291 -5.34 -5.48 -13.65
N ARG A 292 -4.93 -4.55 -14.53
CA ARG A 292 -3.63 -3.86 -14.46
C ARG A 292 -3.62 -2.67 -13.49
N ARG A 293 -4.75 -2.39 -12.82
CA ARG A 293 -4.90 -1.36 -11.77
C ARG A 293 -4.99 -1.98 -10.38
N GLY A 294 -4.89 -1.16 -9.34
CA GLY A 294 -4.82 -1.59 -7.95
C GLY A 294 -3.38 -1.67 -7.41
N ASP A 295 -3.29 -2.00 -6.13
CA ASP A 295 -2.08 -2.10 -5.32
C ASP A 295 -1.20 -3.29 -5.78
N ARG A 296 -0.03 -2.97 -6.33
CA ARG A 296 0.92 -3.96 -6.86
C ARG A 296 1.60 -4.77 -5.76
N LYS A 297 1.80 -4.18 -4.57
CA LYS A 297 2.39 -4.88 -3.43
C LYS A 297 1.41 -5.93 -2.93
N LEU A 298 0.14 -5.57 -2.76
CA LEU A 298 -0.91 -6.52 -2.38
C LEU A 298 -1.07 -7.63 -3.44
N ASN A 299 -1.04 -7.27 -4.74
CA ASN A 299 -1.11 -8.25 -5.82
C ASN A 299 0.05 -9.28 -5.79
N LYS A 300 1.27 -8.81 -5.51
CA LYS A 300 2.48 -9.63 -5.35
C LYS A 300 2.39 -10.51 -4.12
N ALA A 301 1.94 -9.98 -2.98
CA ALA A 301 1.74 -10.74 -1.76
C ALA A 301 0.75 -11.92 -1.98
N LEU A 302 -0.40 -11.66 -2.61
CA LEU A 302 -1.35 -12.71 -2.98
C LEU A 302 -0.78 -13.71 -3.99
N HIS A 303 0.10 -13.26 -4.89
CA HIS A 303 0.78 -14.15 -5.82
C HIS A 303 1.72 -15.11 -5.10
N THR A 304 2.55 -14.61 -4.19
CA THR A 304 3.44 -15.43 -3.37
C THR A 304 2.65 -16.44 -2.54
N ALA A 305 1.58 -16.00 -1.87
CA ALA A 305 0.71 -16.90 -1.11
C ALA A 305 0.08 -17.99 -1.98
N ALA A 306 -0.39 -17.63 -3.18
CA ALA A 306 -0.94 -18.61 -4.11
C ALA A 306 0.10 -19.66 -4.55
N LEU A 307 1.35 -19.25 -4.81
CA LEU A 307 2.42 -20.20 -5.18
C LEU A 307 2.70 -21.19 -4.05
N VAL A 308 2.86 -20.71 -2.81
CA VAL A 308 3.12 -21.56 -1.65
C VAL A 308 1.96 -22.55 -1.45
N ARG A 309 0.70 -22.10 -1.57
CA ARG A 309 -0.46 -22.98 -1.47
C ARG A 309 -0.52 -24.05 -2.56
N MET A 310 -0.22 -23.69 -3.80
CA MET A 310 -0.20 -24.66 -4.90
C MET A 310 0.84 -25.77 -4.70
N THR A 311 1.86 -25.54 -3.86
CA THR A 311 2.88 -26.54 -3.53
C THR A 311 2.60 -27.29 -2.24
N HIS A 312 2.11 -26.61 -1.20
CA HIS A 312 2.08 -27.14 0.17
C HIS A 312 0.69 -27.34 0.77
N ASP A 313 -0.38 -26.85 0.13
CA ASP A 313 -1.75 -26.95 0.65
C ASP A 313 -2.54 -28.01 -0.13
N GLU A 314 -2.93 -29.09 0.54
CA GLU A 314 -3.56 -30.27 -0.08
C GLU A 314 -4.87 -29.92 -0.80
N GLU A 315 -5.74 -29.11 -0.19
CA GLU A 315 -6.98 -28.64 -0.79
C GLU A 315 -6.73 -27.83 -2.07
N THR A 316 -5.73 -26.94 -2.04
CA THR A 316 -5.34 -26.14 -3.21
C THR A 316 -4.75 -27.02 -4.30
N ARG A 317 -3.97 -28.05 -3.97
CA ARG A 317 -3.43 -29.01 -4.95
C ARG A 317 -4.55 -29.79 -5.64
N ALA A 318 -5.49 -30.34 -4.88
CA ALA A 318 -6.67 -31.02 -5.43
C ALA A 318 -7.50 -30.07 -6.33
N TYR A 319 -7.65 -28.81 -5.93
CA TYR A 319 -8.28 -27.80 -6.78
C TYR A 319 -7.51 -27.54 -8.08
N VAL A 320 -6.18 -27.43 -8.01
CA VAL A 320 -5.32 -27.25 -9.19
C VAL A 320 -5.46 -28.43 -10.15
N GLU A 321 -5.41 -29.66 -9.65
CA GLU A 321 -5.57 -30.88 -10.45
C GLU A 321 -6.95 -30.90 -11.14
N LYS A 322 -8.03 -30.68 -10.37
CA LYS A 322 -9.40 -30.59 -10.89
C LYS A 322 -9.52 -29.55 -12.01
N ARG A 323 -9.06 -28.32 -11.77
CA ARG A 323 -9.19 -27.24 -12.79
C ARG A 323 -8.30 -27.48 -14.01
N THR A 324 -7.18 -28.18 -13.84
CA THR A 324 -6.31 -28.58 -14.95
C THR A 324 -7.01 -29.62 -15.81
N ALA A 325 -7.68 -30.62 -15.21
CA ALA A 325 -8.50 -31.59 -15.94
C ALA A 325 -9.66 -30.95 -16.70
N GLU A 326 -10.22 -29.84 -16.19
CA GLU A 326 -11.22 -29.02 -16.89
C GLU A 326 -10.62 -28.13 -18.02
N GLY A 327 -9.34 -28.28 -18.35
CA GLY A 327 -8.68 -27.55 -19.44
C GLY A 327 -8.22 -26.13 -19.11
N LYS A 328 -8.26 -25.70 -17.83
CA LYS A 328 -7.73 -24.38 -17.46
C LYS A 328 -6.21 -24.35 -17.42
N THR A 329 -5.66 -23.24 -17.88
CA THR A 329 -4.22 -22.99 -17.76
C THR A 329 -3.84 -22.71 -16.30
N ILE A 330 -2.59 -23.04 -15.93
CA ILE A 330 -2.01 -22.71 -14.62
C ILE A 330 -2.17 -21.22 -14.27
N LYS A 331 -2.09 -20.32 -15.27
CA LYS A 331 -2.28 -18.88 -15.08
C LYS A 331 -3.71 -18.54 -14.66
N GLU A 332 -4.71 -19.18 -15.24
CA GLU A 332 -6.13 -18.98 -14.87
C GLU A 332 -6.44 -19.56 -13.50
N ILE A 333 -5.94 -20.76 -13.21
CA ILE A 333 -6.07 -21.40 -11.89
C ILE A 333 -5.49 -20.51 -10.80
N ARG A 334 -4.28 -19.99 -11.01
CA ARG A 334 -3.63 -19.06 -10.09
C ARG A 334 -4.43 -17.78 -9.87
N ARG A 335 -5.11 -17.25 -10.90
CA ARG A 335 -6.01 -16.09 -10.73
C ARG A 335 -7.22 -16.43 -9.85
N CYS A 336 -7.81 -17.62 -10.02
CA CYS A 336 -8.89 -18.10 -9.16
C CYS A 336 -8.42 -18.21 -7.70
N ILE A 337 -7.23 -18.80 -7.46
CA ILE A 337 -6.65 -18.92 -6.11
C ILE A 337 -6.41 -17.54 -5.50
N LYS A 338 -5.84 -16.58 -6.25
CA LYS A 338 -5.65 -15.20 -5.76
C LYS A 338 -6.96 -14.50 -5.41
N ARG A 339 -8.03 -14.70 -6.20
CA ARG A 339 -9.36 -14.15 -5.92
C ARG A 339 -9.98 -14.78 -4.67
N PHE A 340 -9.79 -16.08 -4.47
CA PHE A 340 -10.18 -16.80 -3.27
C PHE A 340 -9.41 -16.31 -2.04
N LEU A 341 -8.08 -16.12 -2.14
CA LEU A 341 -7.28 -15.58 -1.05
C LEU A 341 -7.72 -14.17 -0.66
N ALA A 342 -7.96 -13.29 -1.63
CA ALA A 342 -8.49 -11.95 -1.34
C ALA A 342 -9.82 -12.01 -0.57
N ARG A 343 -10.70 -12.97 -0.91
CA ARG A 343 -11.94 -13.20 -0.18
C ARG A 343 -11.68 -13.62 1.27
N ARG A 344 -10.86 -14.65 1.45
CA ARG A 344 -10.57 -15.23 2.77
C ARG A 344 -9.89 -14.22 3.68
N ILE A 345 -8.90 -13.50 3.18
CA ILE A 345 -8.17 -12.45 3.92
C ILE A 345 -9.12 -11.34 4.36
N PHE A 346 -9.97 -10.84 3.45
CA PHE A 346 -10.95 -9.80 3.80
C PHE A 346 -11.88 -10.26 4.92
N LYS A 347 -12.42 -11.48 4.82
CA LYS A 347 -13.31 -12.04 5.87
C LYS A 347 -12.59 -12.15 7.21
N ILE A 348 -11.34 -12.61 7.23
CA ILE A 348 -10.56 -12.73 8.48
C ILE A 348 -10.36 -11.35 9.11
N LEU A 349 -9.93 -10.36 8.33
CA LEU A 349 -9.65 -9.01 8.82
C LEU A 349 -10.92 -8.31 9.34
N GLU A 350 -12.05 -8.42 8.64
CA GLU A 350 -13.33 -7.87 9.12
C GLU A 350 -13.89 -8.61 10.34
N SER A 351 -13.55 -9.89 10.53
CA SER A 351 -14.01 -10.66 11.70
C SER A 351 -13.19 -10.42 12.97
N ALA A 352 -11.94 -9.97 12.83
CA ALA A 352 -11.00 -9.83 13.94
C ALA A 352 -11.40 -8.76 14.97
N GLU A 353 -12.27 -7.81 14.59
CA GLU A 353 -12.71 -6.69 15.43
C GLU A 353 -14.09 -6.91 16.08
N MET A 354 -14.77 -8.03 15.80
CA MET A 354 -15.98 -8.41 16.56
C MET A 354 -15.67 -8.78 18.03
N LEU A 355 -14.40 -8.72 18.45
CA LEU A 355 -14.00 -8.80 19.85
C LEU A 355 -13.81 -7.37 20.37
N PRO A 356 -14.64 -6.90 21.33
CA PRO A 356 -14.57 -5.53 21.82
C PRO A 356 -13.19 -5.22 22.41
N SER A 357 -12.66 -4.04 22.09
CA SER A 357 -11.51 -3.47 22.79
C SER A 357 -11.87 -3.41 24.28
N LYS A 358 -11.13 -4.12 25.12
CA LYS A 358 -11.30 -4.04 26.58
C LYS A 358 -11.20 -2.57 27.00
N ALA A 359 -12.22 -2.14 27.75
CA ALA A 359 -12.37 -0.84 28.38
C ALA A 359 -11.23 -0.51 29.33
#